data_AF-G8Z7K6-F1
#
_entry.id   AF-G8Z7K6-F1
#
_cell.length_a   1.000
_cell.length_b   1.000
_cell.length_c   1.000
_cell.angle_alpha   90.00
_cell.angle_beta   90.00
_cell.angle_gamma   90.00
#
_symmetry.space_group_name_H-M   'P 1'
#
loop_
_entity.id
_entity.type
_entity.pdbx_description
1 polymer ?
#
loop_
_entity_poly.entity_id
_entity_poly.type
_entity_poly.pdbx_seq_one_letter_code
_entity_poly.pdbx_strand_id
1 'polypeptide(L)' 'SVREGTVTPTHYNVIYDTVCLRPNTVQRLTYQLCHMYYNWAGIIRVPAPCHYAHKLAYLVGQSIHEQPDSSLSTLLYYL' A
#
# COMPACT_ATOMS: atom_id res chain seq x y z
N SER A 1 4.15 11.04 8.43
CA SER A 1 4.78 11.76 9.57
C SER A 1 3.67 12.23 10.48
N VAL A 2 3.73 11.92 11.78
CA VAL A 2 2.73 12.38 12.75
C VAL A 2 3.17 13.76 13.22
N ARG A 3 2.34 14.78 12.97
CA ARG A 3 2.62 16.16 13.43
C ARG A 3 2.21 16.37 14.89
N GLU A 4 1.20 15.62 15.35
CA GLU A 4 0.67 15.68 16.70
C GLU A 4 0.23 14.27 17.13
N GLY A 5 0.61 13.85 18.35
CA GLY A 5 0.29 12.53 18.91
C GLY A 5 1.41 11.48 18.79
N THR A 6 1.15 10.28 19.30
CA THR A 6 2.09 9.15 19.29
C THR A 6 1.97 8.33 18.01
N VAL A 7 3.10 7.93 17.42
CA VAL A 7 3.12 7.07 16.24
C VAL A 7 2.56 5.68 16.57
N THR A 8 1.59 5.22 15.78
CA THR A 8 1.11 3.84 15.85
C THR A 8 1.93 2.96 14.89
N PRO A 9 2.67 1.95 15.37
CA PRO A 9 3.44 1.07 14.50
C PRO A 9 2.54 0.21 13.59
N THR A 10 3.12 -0.31 12.51
CA THR A 10 2.49 -1.29 11.62
C THR A 10 3.13 -2.65 11.86
N HIS A 11 2.33 -3.65 12.20
CA HIS A 11 2.79 -5.02 12.41
C HIS A 11 2.68 -5.81 11.10
N TYR A 12 3.78 -6.43 10.68
CA TYR A 12 3.85 -7.30 9.50
C TYR A 12 4.11 -8.74 9.94
N ASN A 13 3.31 -9.68 9.45
CA ASN A 13 3.47 -11.11 9.75
C ASN A 13 3.75 -11.89 8.46
N VAL A 14 4.88 -12.60 8.40
CA VAL A 14 5.23 -13.47 7.26
C VAL A 14 4.71 -14.86 7.57
N ILE A 15 3.56 -15.21 7.00
CA ILE A 15 2.89 -16.50 7.24
C ILE A 15 3.43 -17.64 6.37
N TYR A 16 4.09 -17.31 5.26
CA TYR A 16 4.64 -18.27 4.30
C TYR A 16 5.78 -17.61 3.52
N ASP A 17 6.91 -18.29 3.37
CA ASP A 17 8.05 -17.84 2.58
C ASP A 17 8.68 -19.02 1.82
N THR A 18 8.68 -18.95 0.49
CA THR A 18 9.35 -19.88 -0.42
C THR A 18 10.55 -19.25 -1.13
N VAL A 19 10.68 -17.93 -1.04
CA VAL A 19 11.77 -17.16 -1.66
C VAL A 19 13.00 -17.18 -0.73
N CYS A 20 12.83 -17.60 0.53
CA CYS A 20 13.87 -17.72 1.55
C CYS A 20 14.63 -16.40 1.73
N LEU A 21 13.89 -15.29 1.72
CA LEU A 21 14.49 -13.98 1.91
C LEU A 21 14.94 -13.83 3.36
N ARG A 22 16.14 -13.26 3.55
CA ARG A 22 16.58 -12.90 4.90
C ARG A 22 15.58 -11.90 5.50
N PRO A 23 15.23 -11.99 6.80
CA PRO A 23 14.29 -11.07 7.42
C PRO A 23 14.63 -9.59 7.22
N ASN A 24 15.93 -9.25 7.24
CA ASN A 24 16.40 -7.89 6.95
C ASN A 24 16.06 -7.44 5.52
N THR A 25 16.15 -8.34 4.54
CA THR A 25 15.78 -8.05 3.15
C THR A 25 14.29 -7.80 3.03
N VAL A 26 13.46 -8.61 3.67
CA VAL A 26 11.99 -8.41 3.70
C VAL A 26 11.65 -7.06 4.32
N GLN A 27 12.23 -6.73 5.48
CA GLN A 27 12.01 -5.45 6.15
C GLN A 27 12.41 -4.26 5.28
N ARG A 28 13.59 -4.32 4.64
CA ARG A 28 14.06 -3.26 3.73
C ARG A 28 13.16 -3.12 2.52
N LEU A 29 12.76 -4.23 1.90
CA LEU A 29 11.84 -4.23 0.77
C LEU A 29 10.50 -3.58 1.15
N THR A 30 9.88 -4.04 2.25
CA THR A 30 8.63 -3.49 2.77
C THR A 30 8.76 -2.00 3.05
N TYR A 31 9.87 -1.56 3.65
CA TYR A 31 10.14 -0.14 3.89
C TYR A 31 10.24 0.66 2.59
N GLN A 32 10.95 0.16 1.57
CA GLN A 32 11.03 0.80 0.25
C GLN A 32 9.66 0.93 -0.42
N LEU A 33 8.81 -0.10 -0.32
CA LEU A 33 7.44 -0.05 -0.85
C LEU A 33 6.59 1.05 -0.18
N CYS A 34 6.88 1.44 1.07
CA CYS A 34 6.20 2.54 1.75
C CYS A 34 6.56 3.94 1.19
N HIS A 35 7.61 4.06 0.36
CA HIS A 35 7.97 5.31 -0.33
C HIS A 35 7.27 5.48 -1.68
N MET A 36 6.62 4.45 -2.20
CA MET A 36 6.14 4.41 -3.58
C MET A 36 4.72 4.96 -3.77
N TYR A 37 4.14 5.63 -2.78
CA TYR A 37 2.80 6.19 -2.92
C TYR A 37 2.82 7.58 -3.55
N TYR A 38 2.46 7.66 -4.83
CA TYR A 38 2.60 8.88 -5.62
C TYR A 38 1.79 10.09 -5.17
N ASN A 39 0.68 9.91 -4.45
CA ASN A 39 -0.12 11.05 -3.96
C ASN A 39 0.44 11.66 -2.66
N TRP A 40 1.61 11.22 -2.19
CA TRP A 40 2.27 11.78 -1.00
C TRP A 40 3.78 11.79 -1.18
N ALA A 41 4.42 12.95 -1.01
CA ALA A 41 5.88 13.11 -1.18
C ALA A 41 6.72 12.52 -0.02
N GLY A 42 6.21 11.53 0.70
CA GLY A 42 6.87 10.94 1.86
C GLY A 42 6.45 9.50 2.12
N ILE A 43 6.85 8.99 3.28
CA ILE A 43 6.59 7.58 3.65
C ILE A 43 5.17 7.44 4.17
N ILE A 44 4.44 6.46 3.63
CA ILE A 44 3.13 6.05 4.12
C ILE A 44 3.24 4.87 5.11
N ARG A 45 2.18 4.64 5.89
CA ARG A 45 2.17 3.69 7.01
C ARG A 45 2.23 2.20 6.59
N VAL A 46 1.70 1.90 5.41
CA VAL A 46 1.60 0.56 4.83
C VAL A 46 2.25 0.58 3.43
N PRO A 47 2.62 -0.55 2.84
CA PRO A 47 3.22 -0.58 1.50
C PRO A 47 2.27 0.06 0.47
N ALA A 48 2.83 0.78 -0.51
CA ALA A 48 2.06 1.42 -1.57
C ALA A 48 1.04 0.48 -2.25
N PRO A 49 1.35 -0.79 -2.56
CA PRO A 49 0.36 -1.71 -3.13
C PRO A 49 -0.88 -1.91 -2.25
N CYS A 50 -0.70 -2.06 -0.93
CA CYS A 50 -1.82 -2.20 0.00
C CYS A 50 -2.65 -0.92 0.08
N HIS A 51 -1.99 0.25 0.08
CA HIS A 51 -2.67 1.53 0.12
C HIS A 51 -3.45 1.83 -1.17
N TYR A 52 -2.88 1.48 -2.32
CA TYR A 52 -3.53 1.56 -3.62
C TYR A 52 -4.76 0.67 -3.70
N ALA A 53 -4.67 -0.58 -3.26
CA ALA A 53 -5.81 -1.49 -3.19
C ALA A 53 -6.94 -0.91 -2.32
N HIS A 54 -6.60 -0.32 -1.17
CA HIS A 54 -7.58 0.34 -0.32
C HIS A 54 -8.27 1.53 -1.01
N LYS A 55 -7.51 2.41 -1.68
CA LYS A 55 -8.05 3.56 -2.42
C LYS A 55 -8.98 3.13 -3.55
N LEU A 56 -8.58 2.13 -4.33
CA LEU A 56 -9.41 1.54 -5.37
C LEU A 56 -10.71 0.95 -4.80
N ALA A 57 -10.60 0.09 -3.78
CA ALA A 57 -11.75 -0.54 -3.15
C ALA A 57 -12.70 0.49 -2.53
N TYR A 58 -12.16 1.55 -1.93
CA TYR A 58 -12.94 2.65 -1.37
C TYR A 58 -13.70 3.42 -2.45
N LEU A 59 -13.03 3.80 -3.55
CA LEU A 59 -13.67 4.49 -4.67
C LEU A 59 -14.80 3.64 -5.29
N VAL A 60 -14.53 2.36 -5.54
CA VAL A 60 -15.52 1.46 -6.10
C VAL A 60 -16.69 1.28 -5.15
N GLY A 61 -16.43 1.01 -3.87
CA GLY A 61 -17.46 0.73 -2.88
C GLY A 61 -18.27 1.95 -2.44
N GLN A 62 -17.78 3.18 -2.64
CA GLN A 62 -18.49 4.41 -2.24
C GLN A 62 -19.11 5.18 -3.41
N SER A 63 -18.59 5.03 -4.63
CA SER A 63 -19.00 5.88 -5.76
C SER A 63 -19.41 5.08 -6.99
N ILE A 64 -18.59 4.12 -7.44
CA ILE A 64 -18.81 3.44 -8.73
C ILE A 64 -19.88 2.34 -8.60
N HIS A 65 -19.85 1.56 -7.51
CA HIS A 65 -20.74 0.41 -7.26
C HIS A 65 -20.78 -0.65 -8.37
N GLU A 66 -19.74 -0.67 -9.23
CA GLU A 66 -19.58 -1.60 -10.33
C GLU A 66 -18.09 -1.94 -10.51
N GLN A 67 -17.79 -3.04 -11.20
CA GLN A 67 -16.41 -3.40 -11.53
C GLN A 67 -15.80 -2.38 -12.50
N PRO A 68 -14.56 -1.93 -12.24
CA PRO A 68 -13.86 -1.07 -13.18
C PRO A 68 -13.57 -1.75 -14.51
N ASP A 69 -13.49 -0.93 -15.57
CA ASP A 69 -13.13 -1.40 -16.89
C ASP A 69 -11.68 -1.94 -16.93
N SER A 70 -11.50 -3.09 -17.57
CA SER A 70 -10.20 -3.77 -17.73
C SER A 70 -9.13 -2.92 -18.43
N SER A 71 -9.54 -1.99 -19.29
CA SER A 71 -8.64 -1.05 -19.99
C SER A 71 -7.90 -0.12 -19.04
N LEU A 72 -8.45 0.13 -17.85
CA LEU A 72 -7.86 1.00 -16.83
C LEU A 72 -6.89 0.27 -15.89
N SER A 73 -6.70 -1.05 -16.06
CA SER A 73 -5.92 -1.89 -15.13
C SER A 73 -4.45 -1.48 -14.94
N THR A 74 -3.86 -0.80 -15.93
CA THR A 74 -2.47 -0.30 -15.86
C THR A 74 -2.38 1.17 -15.43
N LEU A 75 -3.51 1.82 -15.14
CA LEU A 75 -3.58 3.22 -14.77
C LEU A 75 -3.97 3.38 -13.31
N LEU A 76 -3.36 4.37 -12.63
CA LEU A 76 -3.69 4.72 -11.25
C LEU A 76 -4.82 5.75 -11.20
N TYR A 77 -5.96 5.46 -11.85
CA TYR A 77 -7.09 6.39 -12.00
C TYR A 77 -7.86 6.69 -10.69
N TYR A 78 -7.62 5.90 -9.64
CA TYR A 78 -8.29 5.95 -8.34
C TYR A 78 -7.55 6.78 -7.28
N LEU A 79 -6.48 7.49 -7.67
CA LEU A 79 -5.65 8.27 -6.74
C LEU A 79 -6.31 9.57 -6.30
#